data_AF-A0A7R9TN53-F1
#
_entry.id   AF-A0A7R9TN53-F1
#
_cell.length_a   1.000
_cell.length_b   1.000
_cell.length_c   1.000
_cell.angle_alpha   90.00
_cell.angle_beta   90.00
_cell.angle_gamma   90.00
#
_symmetry.space_group_name_H-M   'P 1'
#
loop_
_entity.id
_entity.type
_entity.pdbx_description
1 polymer ?
#
loop_
_entity_poly.entity_id
_entity_poly.type
_entity_poly.pdbx_seq_one_letter_code
_entity_poly.pdbx_strand_id
1 'polypeptide(L)'
;SAARAAPQARRAPRAPRARGLKPEGSVRRIAPRCQAAAVPEPPATSPGLPTIDETLDYVKFVVPLAALVTVDKVLAAFLAAQGVTFPAPIIGMFGFFGALLALEKTAPAVNNAIIDFFQPAVQWLTRWLPLFFVPSLVTLPLAVQSLSTAEVGKLLLILLPGWALSCAVTGAAVQTVRSFTRTSLLPYTPSPAPPPFSAGVRNTWVGVALAGFALCAVSPLALGSVAMTAAPPLIACTVLGYVVGTALPAAVKSVVHPVLTTALFGELGCALYGMISGMHLTDALTIYKTGSLMINPGAGDIFMGFLGSVILSFAFSMYSQRALMKRHWREIFGSVGMSSVFSLFSTAALGKLLGLGPALTMAVVPRCITVAIALPMADMLGVADPSLTAAAVVLTGLIGANFGQKMLDMCKFDDPITRGIATAGSSHGLGTAAIAPKEPETLPFCAIAQALTGIACSCLVAVPAVRIALLAIAS
;
A
#
# COMPACT_ATOMS: atom_id res chain seq x y z
N SER A 1 -8.26 -40.01 -70.72
CA SER A 1 -7.13 -39.93 -69.77
C SER A 1 -6.43 -38.59 -69.96
N ALA A 2 -5.87 -38.04 -68.89
CA ALA A 2 -5.74 -36.62 -68.57
C ALA A 2 -4.81 -35.74 -69.44
N ALA A 3 -5.02 -34.41 -69.25
CA ALA A 3 -4.08 -33.29 -69.34
C ALA A 3 -4.03 -32.45 -70.65
N ARG A 4 -4.75 -31.32 -70.65
CA ARG A 4 -4.46 -30.13 -71.49
C ARG A 4 -4.13 -28.96 -70.57
N ALA A 5 -2.92 -28.41 -70.73
CA ALA A 5 -2.42 -27.24 -70.02
C ALA A 5 -2.91 -25.93 -70.69
N ALA A 6 -3.17 -24.91 -69.88
CA ALA A 6 -3.53 -23.55 -70.29
C ALA A 6 -2.35 -22.58 -70.07
N PRO A 7 -2.32 -21.39 -70.73
CA PRO A 7 -1.09 -20.69 -71.09
C PRO A 7 -0.75 -19.49 -70.18
N GLN A 8 0.54 -19.16 -70.02
CA GLN A 8 1.00 -17.87 -69.51
C GLN A 8 2.01 -17.23 -70.45
N ALA A 9 1.68 -16.06 -71.00
CA ALA A 9 2.61 -15.20 -71.71
C ALA A 9 2.26 -13.72 -71.48
N ARG A 10 3.14 -12.97 -70.81
CA ARG A 10 3.92 -11.84 -71.38
C ARG A 10 4.55 -10.99 -70.27
N ARG A 11 5.86 -10.78 -70.40
CA ARG A 11 6.72 -9.88 -69.62
C ARG A 11 6.48 -8.41 -70.00
N ALA A 12 6.60 -7.51 -69.03
CA ALA A 12 6.80 -6.07 -69.24
C ALA A 12 8.27 -5.66 -68.91
N PRO A 13 8.81 -4.59 -69.50
CA PRO A 13 10.26 -4.34 -69.58
C PRO A 13 10.81 -3.44 -68.46
N ARG A 14 12.12 -3.57 -68.19
CA ARG A 14 12.93 -2.70 -67.32
C ARG A 14 13.14 -1.33 -67.96
N ALA A 15 13.17 -0.28 -67.12
CA ALA A 15 13.62 1.08 -67.45
C ALA A 15 14.67 1.57 -66.41
N PRO A 16 15.51 2.59 -66.74
CA PRO A 16 16.95 2.57 -66.49
C PRO A 16 17.45 3.35 -65.26
N ARG A 17 18.72 3.14 -64.91
CA ARG A 17 19.45 3.82 -63.82
C ARG A 17 20.09 5.15 -64.25
N ALA A 18 20.06 6.08 -63.28
CA ALA A 18 21.06 7.11 -62.93
C ALA A 18 20.88 8.55 -63.47
N ARG A 19 20.63 9.49 -62.55
CA ARG A 19 21.54 10.62 -62.23
C ARG A 19 21.26 11.15 -60.83
N GLY A 20 22.34 11.46 -60.11
CA GLY A 20 22.34 11.71 -58.67
C GLY A 20 21.85 13.10 -58.25
N LEU A 21 21.31 13.14 -57.03
CA LEU A 21 21.18 14.33 -56.20
C LEU A 21 21.99 14.08 -54.93
N LYS A 22 22.98 14.95 -54.69
CA LYS A 22 23.77 14.99 -53.45
C LYS A 22 22.87 15.43 -52.28
N PRO A 23 23.00 14.84 -51.08
CA PRO A 23 22.51 15.48 -49.87
C PRO A 23 23.60 16.44 -49.34
N GLU A 24 23.37 17.74 -49.48
CA GLU A 24 24.06 18.78 -48.70
C GLU A 24 23.49 18.83 -47.28
N GLY A 25 24.35 19.12 -46.30
CA GLY A 25 23.93 19.57 -44.97
C GLY A 25 24.24 18.61 -43.82
N SER A 26 25.52 18.43 -43.53
CA SER A 26 26.01 17.89 -42.25
C SER A 26 25.68 18.85 -41.10
N VAL A 27 24.48 18.73 -40.52
CA VAL A 27 24.19 19.38 -39.24
C VAL A 27 24.80 18.52 -38.13
N ARG A 28 25.93 19.02 -37.60
CA ARG A 28 26.60 18.53 -36.39
C ARG A 28 25.56 18.20 -35.30
N ARG A 29 25.59 16.98 -34.75
CA ARG A 29 24.98 16.70 -33.44
C ARG A 29 25.67 17.59 -32.41
N ILE A 30 25.02 18.68 -32.03
CA ILE A 30 25.35 19.41 -30.81
C ILE A 30 24.83 18.53 -29.67
N ALA A 31 25.72 17.78 -29.04
CA ALA A 31 25.43 17.20 -27.73
C ALA A 31 25.16 18.35 -26.76
N PRO A 32 24.09 18.30 -25.93
CA PRO A 32 23.99 19.24 -24.83
C PRO A 32 25.14 18.93 -23.87
N ARG A 33 26.12 19.83 -23.84
CA ARG A 33 27.21 19.85 -22.87
C ARG A 33 26.61 20.26 -21.52
N CYS A 34 25.89 19.35 -20.86
CA CYS A 34 25.63 19.47 -19.43
C CYS A 34 26.95 19.23 -18.71
N GLN A 35 27.73 20.31 -18.54
CA GLN A 35 28.65 20.39 -17.42
C GLN A 35 27.79 20.35 -16.16
N ALA A 36 27.63 19.17 -15.59
CA ALA A 36 27.31 19.05 -14.18
C ALA A 36 28.50 19.70 -13.44
N ALA A 37 28.34 20.97 -13.06
CA ALA A 37 29.16 21.52 -11.99
C ALA A 37 28.86 20.65 -10.77
N ALA A 38 29.87 19.90 -10.33
CA ALA A 38 29.82 19.21 -9.05
C ALA A 38 29.51 20.26 -7.98
N VAL A 39 28.32 20.17 -7.39
CA VAL A 39 28.03 20.88 -6.14
C VAL A 39 29.00 20.28 -5.11
N PRO A 40 29.86 21.07 -4.47
CA PRO A 40 30.73 20.54 -3.42
C PRO A 40 29.84 19.94 -2.33
N GLU A 41 30.12 18.70 -1.92
CA GLU A 41 29.51 18.14 -0.73
C GLU A 41 29.76 19.10 0.44
N PRO A 42 28.73 19.50 1.20
CA PRO A 42 28.96 20.26 2.42
C PRO A 42 29.80 19.38 3.37
N PRO A 43 30.79 19.97 4.07
CA PRO A 43 31.63 19.22 5.00
C PRO A 43 30.75 18.57 6.07
N ALA A 44 31.05 17.33 6.42
CA ALA A 44 30.37 16.59 7.47
C ALA A 44 30.31 17.43 8.75
N THR A 45 29.12 17.88 9.11
CA THR A 45 28.88 18.65 10.33
C THR A 45 28.99 17.73 11.54
N SER A 46 29.90 18.07 12.44
CA SER A 46 30.02 17.51 13.79
C SER A 46 28.69 17.63 14.55
N PRO A 47 28.42 16.75 15.54
CA PRO A 47 27.16 16.75 16.29
C PRO A 47 27.06 17.99 17.20
N GLY A 48 26.61 19.11 16.63
CA GLY A 48 26.15 20.30 17.34
C GLY A 48 24.63 20.32 17.45
N LEU A 49 24.09 21.16 18.33
CA LEU A 49 22.65 21.42 18.44
C LEU A 49 22.08 21.82 17.06
N PRO A 50 20.84 21.39 16.73
CA PRO A 50 20.24 21.68 15.43
C PRO A 50 20.15 23.18 15.19
N THR A 51 20.42 23.59 13.95
CA THR A 51 20.28 24.99 13.53
C THR A 51 18.81 25.43 13.56
N ILE A 52 18.55 26.74 13.57
CA ILE A 52 17.18 27.29 13.56
C ILE A 52 16.42 26.83 12.30
N ASP A 53 17.09 26.76 11.15
CA ASP A 53 16.50 26.30 9.89
C ASP A 53 16.14 24.81 9.91
N GLU A 54 16.98 23.95 10.51
CA GLU A 54 16.66 22.54 10.72
C GLU A 54 15.48 22.38 11.69
N THR A 55 15.44 23.18 12.76
CA THR A 55 14.32 23.19 13.72
C THR A 55 13.01 23.61 13.04
N LEU A 56 13.06 24.60 12.15
CA LEU A 56 11.93 25.01 11.32
C LEU A 56 11.49 23.90 10.35
N ASP A 57 12.42 23.15 9.76
CA ASP A 57 12.11 22.01 8.89
C ASP A 57 11.50 20.82 9.64
N TYR A 58 11.93 20.58 10.88
CA TYR A 58 11.29 19.60 11.77
C TYR A 58 9.85 20.00 12.13
N VAL A 59 9.61 21.27 12.46
CA VAL A 59 8.26 21.79 12.77
C VAL A 59 7.31 21.65 11.57
N LYS A 60 7.81 21.85 10.34
CA LYS A 60 7.02 21.81 9.10
C LYS A 60 6.30 20.47 8.84
N PHE A 61 6.78 19.34 9.37
CA PHE A 61 6.06 18.07 9.22
C PHE A 61 5.51 17.52 10.54
N VAL A 62 6.16 17.79 11.68
CA VAL A 62 5.73 17.25 12.99
C VAL A 62 4.38 17.84 13.40
N VAL A 63 4.18 19.15 13.23
CA VAL A 63 2.91 19.80 13.63
C VAL A 63 1.72 19.29 12.80
N PRO A 64 1.77 19.25 11.46
CA PRO A 64 0.67 18.69 10.67
C PRO A 64 0.44 17.19 10.92
N LEU A 65 1.51 16.41 11.16
CA LEU A 65 1.40 15.00 11.49
C LEU A 65 0.71 14.81 12.86
N ALA A 66 1.13 15.56 13.87
CA ALA A 66 0.51 15.57 15.18
C ALA A 66 -0.97 15.97 15.07
N ALA A 67 -1.31 16.97 14.25
CA ALA A 67 -2.69 17.36 14.00
C ALA A 67 -3.52 16.20 13.41
N LEU A 68 -3.01 15.44 12.44
CA LEU A 68 -3.70 14.25 11.92
C LEU A 68 -3.88 13.16 12.99
N VAL A 69 -2.86 12.90 13.81
CA VAL A 69 -2.95 11.94 14.92
C VAL A 69 -3.98 12.41 15.95
N THR A 70 -3.98 13.69 16.32
CA THR A 70 -4.95 14.26 17.27
C THR A 70 -6.38 14.16 16.72
N VAL A 71 -6.59 14.52 15.45
CA VAL A 71 -7.92 14.39 14.82
C VAL A 71 -8.40 12.95 14.84
N ASP A 72 -7.54 11.98 14.52
CA ASP A 72 -7.86 10.55 14.61
C ASP A 72 -8.32 10.16 16.02
N LYS A 73 -7.52 10.46 17.05
CA LYS A 73 -7.81 10.06 18.43
C LYS A 73 -9.04 10.78 19.01
N VAL A 74 -9.20 12.07 18.75
CA VAL A 74 -10.35 12.85 19.22
C VAL A 74 -11.63 12.37 18.54
N LEU A 75 -11.59 12.11 17.24
CA LEU A 75 -12.74 11.59 16.51
C LEU A 75 -13.11 10.19 17.00
N ALA A 76 -12.12 9.32 17.22
CA ALA A 76 -12.34 7.98 17.78
C ALA A 76 -12.98 8.04 19.17
N ALA A 77 -12.47 8.88 20.07
CA ALA A 77 -13.03 9.06 21.40
C ALA A 77 -14.46 9.62 21.37
N PHE A 78 -14.70 10.62 20.51
CA PHE A 78 -16.02 11.22 20.34
C PHE A 78 -17.05 10.19 19.84
N LEU A 79 -16.72 9.43 18.79
CA LEU A 79 -17.61 8.43 18.22
C LEU A 79 -17.88 7.27 19.17
N ALA A 80 -16.85 6.81 19.90
CA ALA A 80 -16.99 5.82 20.95
C ALA A 80 -17.95 6.29 22.06
N ALA A 81 -17.85 7.56 22.47
CA ALA A 81 -18.77 8.16 23.44
C ALA A 81 -20.23 8.23 22.95
N GLN A 82 -20.45 8.22 21.63
CA GLN A 82 -21.78 8.15 21.01
C GLN A 82 -22.23 6.70 20.69
N GLY A 83 -21.45 5.68 21.07
CA GLY A 83 -21.75 4.28 20.77
C GLY A 83 -21.60 3.90 19.29
N VAL A 84 -20.92 4.74 18.49
CA VAL A 84 -20.68 4.47 17.07
C VAL A 84 -19.53 3.47 16.94
N THR A 85 -19.84 2.27 16.44
CA THR A 85 -18.88 1.18 16.21
C THR A 85 -18.18 1.27 14.85
N PHE A 86 -18.57 2.22 14.00
CA PHE A 86 -17.96 2.40 12.69
C PHE A 86 -16.56 3.03 12.83
N PRO A 87 -15.56 2.61 12.03
CA PRO A 87 -14.19 3.11 12.13
C PRO A 87 -14.10 4.63 11.98
N ALA A 88 -13.70 5.29 13.07
CA ALA A 88 -13.50 6.73 13.13
C ALA A 88 -12.59 7.31 12.03
N PRO A 89 -11.44 6.70 11.68
CA PRO A 89 -10.58 7.23 10.62
C PRO A 89 -11.29 7.32 9.26
N ILE A 90 -12.22 6.39 8.97
CA ILE A 90 -12.96 6.39 7.70
C ILE A 90 -13.95 7.56 7.66
N ILE A 91 -14.67 7.81 8.77
CA ILE A 91 -15.53 9.00 8.91
C ILE A 91 -14.70 10.28 8.74
N GLY A 92 -13.54 10.33 9.41
CA GLY A 92 -12.65 11.49 9.33
C GLY A 92 -12.15 11.74 7.90
N MET A 93 -11.76 10.68 7.18
CA MET A 93 -11.33 10.78 5.79
C MET A 93 -12.42 11.39 4.88
N PHE A 94 -13.67 10.94 5.01
CA PHE A 94 -14.78 11.55 4.27
C PHE A 94 -15.11 12.96 4.72
N GLY A 95 -15.01 13.23 6.02
CA GLY A 95 -15.14 14.56 6.58
C GLY A 95 -14.14 15.53 5.96
N PHE A 96 -12.86 15.16 5.94
CA PHE A 96 -11.80 15.94 5.27
C PHE A 96 -12.08 16.11 3.78
N PHE A 97 -12.37 15.02 3.06
CA PHE A 97 -12.62 15.08 1.62
C PHE A 97 -13.82 15.98 1.28
N GLY A 98 -14.93 15.84 1.99
CA GLY A 98 -16.13 16.66 1.83
C GLY A 98 -15.89 18.13 2.20
N ALA A 99 -15.16 18.39 3.29
CA ALA A 99 -14.77 19.74 3.69
C ALA A 99 -13.89 20.41 2.63
N LEU A 100 -12.91 19.69 2.08
CA LEU A 100 -12.08 20.20 0.99
C LEU A 100 -12.91 20.53 -0.25
N LEU A 101 -13.86 19.68 -0.65
CA LEU A 101 -14.77 19.95 -1.78
C LEU A 101 -15.69 21.16 -1.54
N ALA A 102 -16.14 21.36 -0.30
CA ALA A 102 -16.97 22.51 0.05
C ALA A 102 -16.14 23.81 0.02
N LEU A 103 -14.97 23.80 0.67
CA LEU A 103 -14.05 24.94 0.73
C LEU A 103 -13.50 25.32 -0.64
N GLU A 104 -13.31 24.37 -1.55
CA GLU A 104 -12.94 24.68 -2.94
C GLU A 104 -13.92 25.66 -3.60
N LYS A 105 -15.21 25.60 -3.23
CA LYS A 105 -16.25 26.47 -3.79
C LYS A 105 -16.48 27.73 -2.97
N THR A 106 -16.41 27.63 -1.64
CA THR A 106 -16.79 28.73 -0.74
C THR A 106 -15.62 29.60 -0.31
N ALA A 107 -14.42 29.03 -0.15
CA ALA A 107 -13.22 29.73 0.30
C ALA A 107 -11.92 29.09 -0.26
N PRO A 108 -11.61 29.31 -1.56
CA PRO A 108 -10.47 28.66 -2.24
C PRO A 108 -9.12 28.93 -1.56
N ALA A 109 -8.92 30.13 -1.00
CA ALA A 109 -7.70 30.47 -0.28
C ALA A 109 -7.51 29.62 0.98
N VAL A 110 -8.60 29.35 1.72
CA VAL A 110 -8.57 28.48 2.91
C VAL A 110 -8.35 27.02 2.50
N ASN A 111 -8.97 26.59 1.39
CA ASN A 111 -8.74 25.26 0.83
C ASN A 111 -7.26 25.00 0.54
N ASN A 112 -6.60 25.90 -0.19
CA ASN A 112 -5.17 25.79 -0.50
C ASN A 112 -4.32 25.80 0.77
N ALA A 113 -4.61 26.70 1.72
CA ALA A 113 -3.87 26.78 2.98
C ALA A 113 -3.94 25.47 3.80
N ILE A 114 -5.10 24.79 3.83
CA ILE A 114 -5.26 23.49 4.50
C ILE A 114 -4.43 22.41 3.79
N ILE A 115 -4.46 22.39 2.45
CA ILE A 115 -3.69 21.42 1.66
C ILE A 115 -2.19 21.63 1.91
N ASP A 116 -1.71 22.86 1.81
CA ASP A 116 -0.31 23.21 2.02
C ASP A 116 0.15 22.89 3.45
N PHE A 117 -0.71 23.12 4.45
CA PHE A 117 -0.44 22.76 5.84
C PHE A 117 -0.24 21.25 6.03
N PHE A 118 -1.14 20.42 5.49
CA PHE A 118 -1.05 18.96 5.67
C PHE A 118 -0.09 18.26 4.71
N GLN A 119 0.30 18.89 3.61
CA GLN A 119 1.13 18.29 2.56
C GLN A 119 2.41 17.61 3.10
N PRO A 120 3.23 18.23 3.98
CA PRO A 120 4.44 17.58 4.49
C PRO A 120 4.15 16.27 5.23
N ALA A 121 3.08 16.24 6.04
CA ALA A 121 2.66 15.04 6.75
C ALA A 121 2.10 13.97 5.80
N VAL A 122 1.29 14.36 4.81
CA VAL A 122 0.77 13.43 3.79
C VAL A 122 1.92 12.80 2.99
N GLN A 123 2.93 13.58 2.60
CA GLN A 123 4.12 13.08 1.92
C GLN A 123 4.92 12.11 2.78
N TRP A 124 5.12 12.44 4.06
CA TRP A 124 5.80 11.56 4.99
C TRP A 124 5.03 10.24 5.21
N LEU A 125 3.72 10.32 5.48
CA LEU A 125 2.85 9.16 5.66
C LEU A 125 2.87 8.26 4.42
N THR A 126 2.79 8.84 3.23
CA THR A 126 2.83 8.08 1.97
C THR A 126 4.20 7.43 1.76
N ARG A 127 5.29 8.13 2.10
CA ARG A 127 6.66 7.63 1.95
C ARG A 127 6.96 6.45 2.88
N TRP A 128 6.42 6.47 4.09
CA TRP A 128 6.67 5.45 5.11
C TRP A 128 5.51 4.46 5.28
N LEU A 129 4.47 4.57 4.45
CA LEU A 129 3.25 3.78 4.49
C LEU A 129 3.49 2.27 4.75
N PRO A 130 4.45 1.61 4.08
CA PRO A 130 4.73 0.20 4.33
C PRO A 130 5.08 -0.15 5.77
N LEU A 131 5.77 0.74 6.49
CA LEU A 131 6.21 0.48 7.87
C LEU A 131 5.04 0.35 8.84
N PHE A 132 3.95 1.08 8.63
CA PHE A 132 2.86 1.15 9.61
C PHE A 132 2.06 -0.16 9.73
N PHE A 133 2.14 -1.05 8.74
CA PHE A 133 1.46 -2.34 8.76
C PHE A 133 2.39 -3.56 8.75
N VAL A 134 3.70 -3.37 8.52
CA VAL A 134 4.71 -4.43 8.67
C VAL A 134 4.70 -5.12 10.05
N PRO A 135 4.32 -4.48 11.18
CA PRO A 135 4.29 -5.17 12.46
C PRO A 135 3.48 -6.47 12.47
N SER A 136 2.39 -6.55 11.71
CA SER A 136 1.62 -7.79 11.56
C SER A 136 2.40 -8.93 10.91
N LEU A 137 3.35 -8.61 10.05
CA LEU A 137 4.22 -9.58 9.40
C LEU A 137 5.36 -9.99 10.31
N VAL A 138 5.92 -9.06 11.06
CA VAL A 138 6.93 -9.37 12.08
C VAL A 138 6.36 -10.35 13.09
N THR A 139 5.10 -10.16 13.50
CA THR A 139 4.41 -11.10 14.41
C THR A 139 3.73 -12.27 13.71
N LEU A 140 3.91 -12.46 12.41
CA LEU A 140 3.29 -13.55 11.68
C LEU A 140 3.59 -14.93 12.27
N PRO A 141 4.84 -15.24 12.70
CA PRO A 141 5.15 -16.51 13.35
C PRO A 141 4.24 -16.80 14.55
N LEU A 142 3.86 -15.78 15.33
CA LEU A 142 2.94 -15.93 16.48
C LEU A 142 1.51 -16.26 16.04
N ALA A 143 1.06 -15.74 14.90
CA ALA A 143 -0.29 -15.94 14.41
C ALA A 143 -0.48 -17.32 13.75
N VAL A 144 0.59 -17.87 13.15
CA VAL A 144 0.52 -19.16 12.43
C VAL A 144 0.89 -20.36 13.28
N GLN A 145 1.58 -20.18 14.41
CA GLN A 145 1.99 -21.30 15.28
C GLN A 145 0.80 -22.11 15.84
N SER A 146 -0.38 -21.49 15.94
CA SER A 146 -1.61 -22.14 16.40
C SER A 146 -2.40 -22.83 15.30
N LEU A 147 -1.98 -22.69 14.03
CA LEU A 147 -2.70 -23.24 12.88
C LEU A 147 -2.14 -24.61 12.49
N SER A 148 -3.04 -25.53 12.15
CA SER A 148 -2.67 -26.79 11.51
C SER A 148 -2.20 -26.57 10.07
N THR A 149 -1.37 -27.47 9.55
CA THR A 149 -0.91 -27.43 8.15
C THR A 149 -2.07 -27.44 7.16
N ALA A 150 -3.17 -28.11 7.49
CA ALA A 150 -4.38 -28.14 6.67
C ALA A 150 -5.06 -26.76 6.62
N GLU A 151 -5.14 -26.04 7.74
CA GLU A 151 -5.70 -24.68 7.78
C GLU A 151 -4.84 -23.70 6.98
N VAL A 152 -3.52 -23.78 7.11
CA VAL A 152 -2.60 -22.96 6.29
C VAL A 152 -2.81 -23.24 4.79
N GLY A 153 -2.92 -24.51 4.40
CA GLY A 153 -3.21 -24.88 3.01
C GLY A 153 -4.54 -24.32 2.50
N LYS A 154 -5.60 -24.40 3.31
CA LYS A 154 -6.91 -23.81 3.00
C LYS A 154 -6.84 -22.29 2.87
N LEU A 155 -6.13 -21.61 3.76
CA LEU A 155 -5.93 -20.16 3.68
C LEU A 155 -5.24 -19.79 2.37
N LEU A 156 -4.14 -20.45 2.00
CA LEU A 156 -3.46 -20.19 0.72
C LEU A 156 -4.37 -20.45 -0.49
N LEU A 157 -5.22 -21.49 -0.44
CA LEU A 157 -6.24 -21.76 -1.45
C LEU A 157 -7.37 -20.72 -1.48
N ILE A 158 -7.61 -19.96 -0.41
CA ILE A 158 -8.53 -18.81 -0.46
C ILE A 158 -7.80 -17.60 -1.06
N LEU A 159 -6.57 -17.34 -0.63
CA LEU A 159 -5.84 -16.14 -1.01
C LEU A 159 -5.46 -16.13 -2.48
N LEU A 160 -4.87 -17.21 -3.03
CA LEU A 160 -4.34 -17.21 -4.41
C LEU A 160 -5.43 -17.25 -5.50
N PRO A 161 -6.27 -18.30 -5.60
CA PRO A 161 -7.32 -18.33 -6.62
C PRO A 161 -8.45 -17.36 -6.30
N GLY A 162 -8.74 -17.08 -5.02
CA GLY A 162 -9.69 -16.03 -4.65
C GLY A 162 -9.21 -14.65 -5.08
N TRP A 163 -7.90 -14.34 -4.97
CA TRP A 163 -7.32 -13.13 -5.54
C TRP A 163 -7.50 -13.07 -7.05
N ALA A 164 -7.13 -14.14 -7.76
CA ALA A 164 -7.25 -14.19 -9.22
C ALA A 164 -8.70 -13.97 -9.66
N LEU A 165 -9.65 -14.61 -8.99
CA LEU A 165 -11.08 -14.46 -9.27
C LEU A 165 -11.57 -13.04 -8.96
N SER A 166 -11.17 -12.43 -7.84
CA SER A 166 -11.48 -11.03 -7.55
C SER A 166 -10.91 -10.09 -8.64
N CYS A 167 -9.66 -10.29 -9.06
CA CYS A 167 -9.04 -9.50 -10.13
C CYS A 167 -9.81 -9.61 -11.45
N ALA A 168 -10.17 -10.82 -11.86
CA ALA A 168 -10.94 -11.08 -13.09
C ALA A 168 -12.33 -10.44 -13.02
N VAL A 169 -13.07 -10.64 -11.92
CA VAL A 169 -14.41 -10.09 -11.74
C VAL A 169 -14.39 -8.57 -11.68
N THR A 170 -13.42 -7.97 -10.98
CA THR A 170 -13.27 -6.52 -10.95
C THR A 170 -13.01 -5.96 -12.34
N GLY A 171 -12.06 -6.54 -13.09
CA GLY A 171 -11.79 -6.06 -14.45
C GLY A 171 -12.97 -6.25 -15.40
N ALA A 172 -13.67 -7.39 -15.34
CA ALA A 172 -14.89 -7.62 -16.11
C ALA A 172 -16.01 -6.63 -15.76
N ALA A 173 -16.16 -6.30 -14.46
CA ALA A 173 -17.10 -5.30 -14.00
C ALA A 173 -16.77 -3.90 -14.56
N VAL A 174 -15.49 -3.51 -14.55
CA VAL A 174 -15.04 -2.25 -15.16
C VAL A 174 -15.33 -2.22 -16.66
N GLN A 175 -14.96 -3.27 -17.40
CA GLN A 175 -15.21 -3.36 -18.84
C GLN A 175 -16.71 -3.28 -19.18
N THR A 176 -17.52 -3.98 -18.39
CA THR A 176 -18.98 -3.97 -18.53
C THR A 176 -19.51 -2.54 -18.36
N VAL A 177 -19.15 -1.85 -17.28
CA VAL A 177 -19.57 -0.45 -17.06
C VAL A 177 -19.05 0.47 -18.17
N ARG A 178 -17.79 0.30 -18.60
CA ARG A 178 -17.17 1.09 -19.67
C ARG A 178 -17.88 0.94 -21.01
N SER A 179 -18.44 -0.22 -21.31
CA SER A 179 -19.20 -0.44 -22.54
C SER A 179 -20.40 0.52 -22.65
N PHE A 180 -20.95 0.95 -21.52
CA PHE A 180 -22.07 1.89 -21.43
C PHE A 180 -21.66 3.36 -21.39
N THR A 181 -20.47 3.69 -20.89
CA THR A 181 -20.06 5.09 -20.65
C THR A 181 -19.14 5.65 -21.74
N ARG A 182 -18.29 4.82 -22.34
CA ARG A 182 -17.33 5.17 -23.42
C ARG A 182 -16.49 6.43 -23.15
N THR A 183 -16.09 6.66 -21.90
CA THR A 183 -15.25 7.81 -21.55
C THR A 183 -13.84 7.67 -22.13
N SER A 184 -13.27 8.75 -22.67
CA SER A 184 -11.87 8.77 -23.11
C SER A 184 -10.90 9.00 -21.94
N LEU A 185 -9.73 8.34 -22.03
CA LEU A 185 -8.60 8.52 -21.13
C LEU A 185 -8.05 9.95 -21.23
N LEU A 186 -7.74 10.54 -20.09
CA LEU A 186 -6.98 11.78 -20.02
C LEU A 186 -5.48 11.49 -20.18
N PRO A 187 -4.70 12.42 -20.76
CA PRO A 187 -3.25 12.30 -20.78
C PRO A 187 -2.71 12.18 -19.35
N TYR A 188 -1.91 11.16 -19.10
CA TYR A 188 -1.21 10.98 -17.83
C TYR A 188 0.14 11.71 -17.89
N THR A 189 0.38 12.60 -16.93
CA THR A 189 1.71 13.17 -16.69
C THR A 189 2.46 12.29 -15.68
N PRO A 190 3.61 11.69 -16.06
CA PRO A 190 4.41 10.89 -15.15
C PRO A 190 4.84 11.68 -13.92
N SER A 191 4.51 11.15 -12.73
CA SER A 191 5.11 11.63 -11.49
C SER A 191 6.50 11.01 -11.33
N PRO A 192 7.55 11.79 -11.03
CA PRO A 192 8.87 11.25 -10.77
C PRO A 192 8.84 10.30 -9.58
N ALA A 193 9.59 9.20 -9.67
CA ALA A 193 9.76 8.27 -8.55
C ALA A 193 10.43 8.99 -7.37
N PRO A 194 10.05 8.67 -6.12
CA PRO A 194 10.65 9.30 -4.96
C PRO A 194 12.14 8.93 -4.87
N PRO A 195 13.02 9.86 -4.46
CA PRO A 195 14.46 9.62 -4.38
C PRO A 195 14.80 8.50 -3.39
N PRO A 196 15.95 7.83 -3.54
CA PRO A 196 16.44 6.88 -2.54
C PRO A 196 16.70 7.58 -1.20
N PHE A 197 16.65 6.82 -0.10
CA PHE A 197 17.01 7.35 1.21
C PHE A 197 18.49 7.71 1.28
N SER A 198 18.83 8.81 1.95
CA SER A 198 20.22 9.26 2.11
C SER A 198 21.03 8.32 3.01
N ALA A 199 22.35 8.33 2.86
CA ALA A 199 23.25 7.60 3.75
C ALA A 199 23.11 8.08 5.21
N GLY A 200 22.83 9.37 5.42
CA GLY A 200 22.56 9.94 6.75
C GLY A 200 21.42 9.24 7.46
N VAL A 201 20.25 9.11 6.81
CA VAL A 201 19.08 8.40 7.37
C VAL A 201 19.46 6.98 7.78
N ARG A 202 20.15 6.24 6.90
CA ARG A 202 20.56 4.87 7.19
C ARG A 202 21.50 4.81 8.40
N ASN A 203 22.53 5.67 8.44
CA ASN A 203 23.52 5.67 9.52
C ASN A 203 22.91 6.06 10.87
N THR A 204 21.96 7.00 10.89
CA THR A 204 21.21 7.36 12.09
C THR A 204 20.49 6.15 12.66
N TRP A 205 19.74 5.42 11.84
CA TRP A 205 19.00 4.23 12.32
C TRP A 205 19.92 3.08 12.73
N VAL A 206 21.09 2.91 12.09
CA VAL A 206 22.13 1.98 12.57
C VAL A 206 22.61 2.38 13.95
N GLY A 207 22.89 3.67 14.18
CA GLY A 207 23.29 4.18 15.49
C GLY A 207 22.23 3.94 16.57
N VAL A 208 20.95 4.21 16.26
CA VAL A 208 19.82 3.93 17.17
C VAL A 208 19.70 2.44 17.49
N ALA A 209 19.87 1.56 16.50
CA ALA A 209 19.85 0.12 16.70
C ALA A 209 20.96 -0.33 17.67
N LEU A 210 22.22 0.06 17.38
CA LEU A 210 23.37 -0.34 18.19
C LEU A 210 23.28 0.19 19.63
N ALA A 211 22.97 1.48 19.80
CA ALA A 211 22.81 2.10 21.11
C ALA A 211 21.63 1.49 21.89
N GLY A 212 20.51 1.23 21.21
CA GLY A 212 19.33 0.60 21.81
C GLY A 212 19.59 -0.82 22.27
N PHE A 213 20.24 -1.66 21.46
CA PHE A 213 20.59 -3.03 21.88
C PHE A 213 21.60 -3.05 23.04
N ALA A 214 22.58 -2.13 23.04
CA ALA A 214 23.49 -1.97 24.16
C ALA A 214 22.75 -1.56 25.44
N LEU A 215 21.78 -0.64 25.35
CA LEU A 215 20.93 -0.26 26.48
C LEU A 215 20.11 -1.44 27.00
N CYS A 216 19.48 -2.21 26.11
CA CYS A 216 18.73 -3.41 26.48
C CYS A 216 19.60 -4.45 27.22
N ALA A 217 20.87 -4.59 26.85
CA ALA A 217 21.81 -5.52 27.48
C ALA A 217 22.21 -5.07 28.90
N VAL A 218 22.32 -3.76 29.14
CA VAL A 218 22.78 -3.21 30.43
C VAL A 218 21.63 -2.92 31.39
N SER A 219 20.50 -2.43 30.88
CA SER A 219 19.36 -2.00 31.68
C SER A 219 18.04 -2.25 30.94
N PRO A 220 17.45 -3.46 31.05
CA PRO A 220 16.24 -3.85 30.31
C PRO A 220 14.97 -3.09 30.71
N LEU A 221 15.02 -2.25 31.75
CA LEU A 221 13.92 -1.42 32.24
C LEU A 221 14.23 0.09 32.15
N ALA A 222 15.28 0.49 31.41
CA ALA A 222 15.74 1.88 31.35
C ALA A 222 14.67 2.89 30.95
N LEU A 223 13.72 2.50 30.09
CA LEU A 223 12.60 3.33 29.64
C LEU A 223 11.27 2.98 30.35
N GLY A 224 11.35 2.47 31.58
CA GLY A 224 10.20 2.19 32.45
C GLY A 224 9.61 0.79 32.31
N SER A 225 9.76 0.16 31.14
CA SER A 225 9.33 -1.22 30.90
C SER A 225 10.26 -1.94 29.93
N VAL A 226 10.12 -3.26 29.87
CA VAL A 226 10.84 -4.11 28.91
C VAL A 226 10.50 -3.73 27.48
N ALA A 227 9.22 -3.56 27.15
CA ALA A 227 8.78 -3.24 25.79
C ALA A 227 9.20 -1.83 25.37
N MET A 228 9.10 -0.84 26.25
CA MET A 228 9.53 0.53 25.94
C MET A 228 11.05 0.61 25.76
N THR A 229 11.83 -0.15 26.55
CA THR A 229 13.29 -0.20 26.41
C THR A 229 13.70 -0.92 25.12
N ALA A 230 12.98 -1.98 24.74
CA ALA A 230 13.19 -2.71 23.50
C ALA A 230 12.68 -1.96 22.25
N ALA A 231 11.77 -0.99 22.39
CA ALA A 231 11.14 -0.34 21.24
C ALA A 231 12.14 0.39 20.32
N PRO A 232 13.07 1.25 20.81
CA PRO A 232 13.99 1.97 19.93
C PRO A 232 14.85 1.07 19.01
N PRO A 233 15.55 0.03 19.50
CA PRO A 233 16.32 -0.83 18.61
C PRO A 233 15.45 -1.66 17.66
N LEU A 234 14.27 -2.09 18.10
CA LEU A 234 13.34 -2.85 17.26
C LEU A 234 12.71 -1.98 16.16
N ILE A 235 12.33 -0.73 16.47
CA ILE A 235 11.92 0.26 15.47
C ILE A 235 13.05 0.47 14.46
N ALA A 236 14.28 0.64 14.94
CA ALA A 236 15.44 0.85 14.09
C ALA A 236 15.69 -0.32 13.13
N CYS A 237 15.61 -1.56 13.60
CA CYS A 237 15.70 -2.75 12.75
C CYS A 237 14.62 -2.75 11.66
N THR A 238 13.35 -2.52 12.03
CA THR A 238 12.24 -2.47 11.06
C THR A 238 12.46 -1.35 10.03
N VAL A 239 12.83 -0.14 10.45
CA VAL A 239 13.13 0.99 9.55
C VAL A 239 14.30 0.67 8.61
N LEU A 240 15.38 0.10 9.13
CA LEU A 240 16.54 -0.30 8.33
C LEU A 240 16.15 -1.34 7.28
N GLY A 241 15.30 -2.31 7.62
CA GLY A 241 14.79 -3.29 6.67
C GLY A 241 14.05 -2.64 5.50
N TYR A 242 13.29 -1.57 5.75
CA TYR A 242 12.62 -0.81 4.69
C TYR A 242 13.59 0.03 3.85
N VAL A 243 14.54 0.70 4.49
CA VAL A 243 15.58 1.49 3.80
C VAL A 243 16.43 0.59 2.90
N VAL A 244 16.84 -0.58 3.40
CA VAL A 244 17.58 -1.59 2.63
C VAL A 244 16.70 -2.18 1.52
N GLY A 245 15.49 -2.61 1.83
CA GLY A 245 14.56 -3.20 0.87
C GLY A 245 14.23 -2.26 -0.30
N THR A 246 14.05 -0.97 -0.01
CA THR A 246 13.83 0.05 -1.06
C THR A 246 15.09 0.41 -1.84
N ALA A 247 16.29 0.15 -1.31
CA ALA A 247 17.55 0.33 -2.01
C ALA A 247 17.96 -0.86 -2.90
N LEU A 248 17.28 -2.01 -2.80
CA LEU A 248 17.61 -3.20 -3.60
C LEU A 248 17.49 -2.94 -5.12
N PRO A 249 18.33 -3.60 -5.95
CA PRO A 249 18.19 -3.54 -7.41
C PRO A 249 16.81 -4.01 -7.89
N ALA A 250 16.34 -3.47 -9.02
CA ALA A 250 15.01 -3.78 -9.55
C ALA A 250 14.78 -5.30 -9.78
N ALA A 251 15.80 -6.01 -10.25
CA ALA A 251 15.75 -7.46 -10.47
C ALA A 251 15.60 -8.27 -9.16
N VAL A 252 16.09 -7.73 -8.04
CA VAL A 252 15.91 -8.37 -6.73
C VAL A 252 14.54 -8.04 -6.16
N LYS A 253 14.07 -6.79 -6.33
CA LYS A 253 12.75 -6.34 -5.86
C LYS A 253 11.57 -7.12 -6.46
N SER A 254 11.74 -7.68 -7.66
CA SER A 254 10.72 -8.55 -8.28
C SER A 254 10.55 -9.90 -7.59
N VAL A 255 11.47 -10.29 -6.69
CA VAL A 255 11.42 -11.54 -5.92
C VAL A 255 11.32 -11.24 -4.42
N VAL A 256 12.14 -10.30 -3.94
CA VAL A 256 12.21 -9.87 -2.55
C VAL A 256 11.52 -8.51 -2.41
N HIS A 257 10.23 -8.54 -2.12
CA HIS A 257 9.44 -7.31 -1.94
C HIS A 257 9.98 -6.52 -0.73
N PRO A 258 10.12 -5.17 -0.81
CA PRO A 258 10.65 -4.37 0.29
C PRO A 258 9.97 -4.59 1.64
N VAL A 259 8.66 -4.86 1.63
CA VAL A 259 7.86 -5.23 2.83
C VAL A 259 8.34 -6.52 3.48
N LEU A 260 8.73 -7.54 2.70
CA LEU A 260 9.28 -8.78 3.24
C LEU A 260 10.66 -8.57 3.84
N THR A 261 11.52 -7.79 3.19
CA THR A 261 12.82 -7.39 3.77
C THR A 261 12.63 -6.65 5.09
N THR A 262 11.63 -5.77 5.14
CA THR A 262 11.28 -5.02 6.35
C THR A 262 10.85 -5.94 7.48
N ALA A 263 9.93 -6.88 7.20
CA ALA A 263 9.46 -7.85 8.18
C ALA A 263 10.61 -8.74 8.70
N LEU A 264 11.45 -9.25 7.80
CA LEU A 264 12.60 -10.08 8.15
C LEU A 264 13.58 -9.33 9.08
N PHE A 265 13.88 -8.06 8.80
CA PHE A 265 14.73 -7.28 9.68
C PHE A 265 14.10 -7.03 11.05
N GLY A 266 12.77 -6.83 11.11
CA GLY A 266 12.04 -6.76 12.38
C GLY A 266 12.15 -8.06 13.17
N GLU A 267 11.96 -9.22 12.53
CA GLU A 267 12.11 -10.54 13.14
C GLU A 267 13.55 -10.80 13.62
N LEU A 268 14.56 -10.45 12.81
CA LEU A 268 15.97 -10.55 13.18
C LEU A 268 16.31 -9.64 14.36
N GLY A 269 15.74 -8.44 14.41
CA GLY A 269 15.84 -7.54 15.56
C GLY A 269 15.25 -8.17 16.82
N CYS A 270 14.07 -8.79 16.71
CA CYS A 270 13.44 -9.52 17.81
C CYS A 270 14.27 -10.73 18.24
N ALA A 271 14.83 -11.49 17.29
CA ALA A 271 15.72 -12.62 17.58
C ALA A 271 16.98 -12.16 18.32
N LEU A 272 17.60 -11.05 17.88
CA LEU A 272 18.76 -10.47 18.56
C LEU A 272 18.41 -9.99 19.97
N TYR A 273 17.27 -9.32 20.14
CA TYR A 273 16.78 -8.92 21.46
C TYR A 273 16.56 -10.14 22.36
N GLY A 274 15.91 -11.19 21.86
CA GLY A 274 15.71 -12.44 22.56
C GLY A 274 17.04 -13.08 23.00
N MET A 275 18.05 -13.10 22.13
CA MET A 275 19.39 -13.59 22.49
C MET A 275 20.05 -12.75 23.60
N ILE A 276 19.92 -11.41 23.54
CA ILE A 276 20.48 -10.50 24.56
C ILE A 276 19.79 -10.70 25.91
N SER A 277 18.48 -10.88 25.90
CA SER A 277 17.67 -10.98 27.11
C SER A 277 17.43 -12.42 27.61
N GLY A 278 17.98 -13.43 26.92
CA GLY A 278 17.78 -14.84 27.25
C GLY A 278 16.35 -15.34 27.04
N MET A 279 15.58 -14.72 26.13
CA MET A 279 14.19 -15.05 25.83
C MET A 279 14.05 -15.76 24.46
N HIS A 280 12.95 -16.51 24.29
CA HIS A 280 12.65 -17.10 22.98
C HIS A 280 12.18 -16.01 22.00
N LEU A 281 12.31 -16.30 20.69
CA LEU A 281 11.83 -15.39 19.64
C LEU A 281 10.35 -15.04 19.82
N THR A 282 9.52 -16.02 20.23
CA THR A 282 8.09 -15.81 20.47
C THR A 282 7.84 -14.74 21.53
N ASP A 283 8.62 -14.74 22.61
CA ASP A 283 8.51 -13.75 23.68
C ASP A 283 8.99 -12.37 23.21
N ALA A 284 10.08 -12.33 22.43
CA ALA A 284 10.52 -11.08 21.83
C ALA A 284 9.48 -10.49 20.85
N LEU A 285 8.74 -11.34 20.13
CA LEU A 285 7.66 -10.92 19.24
C LEU A 285 6.44 -10.39 19.98
N THR A 286 6.11 -10.91 21.18
CA THR A 286 5.04 -10.34 22.02
C THR A 286 5.46 -9.01 22.64
N ILE A 287 6.75 -8.83 22.92
CA ILE A 287 7.33 -7.54 23.33
C ILE A 287 7.30 -6.53 22.17
N TYR A 288 7.59 -6.98 20.95
CA TYR A 288 7.53 -6.13 19.76
C TYR A 288 6.14 -5.53 19.52
N LYS A 289 5.08 -6.30 19.75
CA LYS A 289 3.68 -5.86 19.62
C LYS A 289 2.88 -6.33 20.83
N THR A 290 2.73 -5.42 21.78
CA THR A 290 2.05 -5.67 23.05
C THR A 290 0.52 -5.58 22.96
N GLY A 291 0.01 -4.90 21.92
CA GLY A 291 -1.42 -4.65 21.73
C GLY A 291 -1.93 -3.39 22.40
N SER A 292 -1.08 -2.59 23.05
CA SER A 292 -1.48 -1.33 23.69
C SER A 292 -0.48 -0.20 23.46
N LEU A 293 -0.94 0.88 22.82
CA LEU A 293 -0.15 2.10 22.65
C LEU A 293 0.01 2.91 23.95
N MET A 294 -0.89 2.71 24.93
CA MET A 294 -1.03 3.60 26.10
C MET A 294 -0.29 3.12 27.35
N ILE A 295 -0.18 1.81 27.56
CA ILE A 295 0.33 1.24 28.81
C ILE A 295 1.79 0.85 28.68
N ASN A 296 2.13 0.15 27.59
CA ASN A 296 3.47 -0.38 27.40
C ASN A 296 3.74 -0.59 25.90
N PRO A 297 3.89 0.49 25.13
CA PRO A 297 3.97 0.39 23.68
C PRO A 297 5.24 -0.33 23.23
N GLY A 298 5.05 -1.39 22.44
CA GLY A 298 6.13 -1.99 21.66
C GLY A 298 6.39 -1.24 20.36
N ALA A 299 7.47 -1.60 19.67
CA ALA A 299 7.82 -1.03 18.37
C ALA A 299 6.68 -1.15 17.34
N GLY A 300 6.03 -2.31 17.29
CA GLY A 300 4.90 -2.59 16.41
C GLY A 300 3.66 -1.76 16.73
N ASP A 301 3.38 -1.51 18.01
CA ASP A 301 2.24 -0.70 18.44
C ASP A 301 2.42 0.76 17.99
N ILE A 302 3.65 1.29 18.08
CA ILE A 302 3.98 2.65 17.63
C ILE A 302 3.76 2.80 16.11
N PHE A 303 4.22 1.85 15.31
CA PHE A 303 3.98 1.85 13.87
C PHE A 303 2.49 1.80 13.53
N MET A 304 1.73 0.90 14.17
CA MET A 304 0.30 0.76 13.95
C MET A 304 -0.50 1.96 14.46
N GLY A 305 0.02 2.72 15.42
CA GLY A 305 -0.58 3.95 15.93
C GLY A 305 -0.85 5.00 14.85
N PHE A 306 -0.11 4.97 13.74
CA PHE A 306 -0.28 5.89 12.60
C PHE A 306 -1.30 5.45 11.56
N LEU A 307 -1.89 4.24 11.67
CA LEU A 307 -2.84 3.73 10.66
C LEU A 307 -4.06 4.64 10.48
N GLY A 308 -4.55 5.25 11.56
CA GLY A 308 -5.63 6.24 11.50
C GLY A 308 -5.24 7.47 10.69
N SER A 309 -4.07 8.05 10.97
CA SER A 309 -3.52 9.21 10.23
C SER A 309 -3.29 8.91 8.76
N VAL A 310 -2.85 7.69 8.42
CA VAL A 310 -2.75 7.22 7.03
C VAL A 310 -4.11 7.27 6.35
N ILE A 311 -5.17 6.75 6.98
CA ILE A 311 -6.52 6.76 6.39
C ILE A 311 -7.01 8.18 6.21
N LEU A 312 -6.82 9.06 7.19
CA LEU A 312 -7.15 10.49 7.04
C LEU A 312 -6.39 11.13 5.87
N SER A 313 -5.11 10.78 5.68
CA SER A 313 -4.30 11.30 4.57
C SER A 313 -4.83 10.92 3.18
N PHE A 314 -5.56 9.81 3.06
CA PHE A 314 -6.18 9.41 1.78
C PHE A 314 -7.25 10.40 1.31
N ALA A 315 -7.82 11.22 2.20
CA ALA A 315 -8.72 12.30 1.82
C ALA A 315 -8.05 13.30 0.87
N PHE A 316 -6.78 13.63 1.12
CA PHE A 316 -5.99 14.55 0.30
C PHE A 316 -5.65 13.91 -1.05
N SER A 317 -5.32 12.61 -1.07
CA SER A 317 -5.11 11.86 -2.31
C SER A 317 -6.39 11.82 -3.16
N MET A 318 -7.54 11.53 -2.56
CA MET A 318 -8.84 11.57 -3.24
C MET A 318 -9.16 12.98 -3.77
N TYR A 319 -8.87 14.03 -2.98
CA TYR A 319 -9.09 15.42 -3.38
C TYR A 319 -8.20 15.83 -4.56
N SER A 320 -6.92 15.44 -4.55
CA SER A 320 -6.02 15.74 -5.68
C SER A 320 -6.49 15.08 -6.99
N GLN A 321 -7.17 13.93 -6.91
CA GLN A 321 -7.67 13.18 -8.06
C GLN A 321 -9.17 13.39 -8.33
N ARG A 322 -9.82 14.36 -7.65
CA ARG A 322 -11.28 14.59 -7.72
C ARG A 322 -11.83 14.81 -9.13
N ALA A 323 -11.06 15.46 -10.01
CA ALA A 323 -11.46 15.71 -11.40
C ALA A 323 -11.54 14.41 -12.21
N LEU A 324 -10.56 13.52 -12.02
CA LEU A 324 -10.53 12.19 -12.63
C LEU A 324 -11.69 11.34 -12.09
N MET A 325 -11.89 11.36 -10.77
CA MET A 325 -12.98 10.67 -10.11
C MET A 325 -14.34 11.13 -10.62
N LYS A 326 -14.55 12.44 -10.78
CA LYS A 326 -15.78 13.02 -11.33
C LYS A 326 -16.02 12.61 -12.79
N ARG A 327 -14.96 12.51 -13.59
CA ARG A 327 -15.06 12.11 -15.01
C ARG A 327 -15.43 10.65 -15.18
N HIS A 328 -14.85 9.76 -14.36
CA HIS A 328 -15.00 8.31 -14.45
C HIS A 328 -15.80 7.72 -13.29
N TRP A 329 -16.73 8.50 -12.72
CA TRP A 329 -17.42 8.12 -11.48
C TRP A 329 -18.24 6.84 -11.66
N ARG A 330 -18.84 6.61 -12.83
CA ARG A 330 -19.66 5.42 -13.09
C ARG A 330 -18.80 4.16 -13.09
N GLU A 331 -17.69 4.21 -13.81
CA GLU A 331 -16.70 3.14 -13.88
C GLU A 331 -16.20 2.83 -12.49
N ILE A 332 -15.70 3.84 -11.78
CA ILE A 332 -15.06 3.71 -10.47
C ILE A 332 -16.06 3.20 -9.43
N PHE A 333 -17.15 3.92 -9.16
CA PHE A 333 -18.07 3.54 -8.07
C PHE A 333 -18.86 2.27 -8.41
N GLY A 334 -19.25 2.09 -9.67
CA GLY A 334 -19.97 0.89 -10.12
C GLY A 334 -19.11 -0.36 -9.98
N SER A 335 -17.88 -0.34 -10.49
CA SER A 335 -16.99 -1.51 -10.40
C SER A 335 -16.51 -1.77 -8.98
N VAL A 336 -16.18 -0.73 -8.20
CA VAL A 336 -15.74 -0.88 -6.81
C VAL A 336 -16.85 -1.51 -5.98
N GLY A 337 -18.09 -1.02 -6.08
CA GLY A 337 -19.22 -1.59 -5.34
C GLY A 337 -19.44 -3.08 -5.66
N MET A 338 -19.48 -3.43 -6.95
CA MET A 338 -19.61 -4.83 -7.37
C MET A 338 -18.44 -5.70 -6.89
N SER A 339 -17.21 -5.17 -6.97
CA SER A 339 -16.00 -5.89 -6.56
C SER A 339 -15.93 -6.10 -5.06
N SER A 340 -16.32 -5.11 -4.26
CA SER A 340 -16.37 -5.21 -2.80
C SER A 340 -17.37 -6.28 -2.36
N VAL A 341 -18.60 -6.24 -2.88
CA VAL A 341 -19.61 -7.29 -2.60
C VAL A 341 -19.06 -8.65 -3.03
N PHE A 342 -18.58 -8.78 -4.27
CA PHE A 342 -18.06 -10.05 -4.75
C PHE A 342 -16.92 -10.56 -3.87
N SER A 343 -15.94 -9.73 -3.53
CA SER A 343 -14.75 -10.13 -2.78
C SER A 343 -15.09 -10.59 -1.36
N LEU A 344 -15.97 -9.88 -0.65
CA LEU A 344 -16.39 -10.24 0.70
C LEU A 344 -17.14 -11.59 0.71
N PHE A 345 -18.16 -11.70 -0.12
CA PHE A 345 -19.05 -12.87 -0.13
C PHE A 345 -18.36 -14.10 -0.75
N SER A 346 -17.55 -13.94 -1.81
CA SER A 346 -16.80 -15.06 -2.39
C SER A 346 -15.74 -15.59 -1.41
N THR A 347 -15.08 -14.72 -0.65
CA THR A 347 -14.09 -15.13 0.35
C THR A 347 -14.75 -15.89 1.50
N ALA A 348 -15.89 -15.42 2.00
CA ALA A 348 -16.67 -16.15 3.01
C ALA A 348 -17.14 -17.52 2.49
N ALA A 349 -17.67 -17.56 1.27
CA ALA A 349 -18.15 -18.81 0.65
C ALA A 349 -17.02 -19.82 0.40
N LEU A 350 -15.85 -19.35 -0.04
CA LEU A 350 -14.66 -20.21 -0.20
C LEU A 350 -14.17 -20.75 1.14
N GLY A 351 -14.21 -19.94 2.21
CA GLY A 351 -13.91 -20.39 3.57
C GLY A 351 -14.76 -21.58 3.98
N LYS A 352 -16.08 -21.48 3.82
CA LYS A 352 -17.01 -22.59 4.11
C LYS A 352 -16.81 -23.78 3.18
N LEU A 353 -16.64 -23.57 1.88
CA LEU A 353 -16.44 -24.65 0.90
C LEU A 353 -15.18 -25.48 1.21
N LEU A 354 -14.13 -24.82 1.70
CA LEU A 354 -12.88 -25.48 2.11
C LEU A 354 -12.94 -26.03 3.55
N GLY A 355 -14.06 -25.87 4.24
CA GLY A 355 -14.23 -26.29 5.64
C GLY A 355 -13.25 -25.57 6.58
N LEU A 356 -13.04 -24.28 6.38
CA LEU A 356 -12.27 -23.42 7.27
C LEU A 356 -13.17 -22.93 8.40
N GLY A 357 -12.68 -22.95 9.64
CA GLY A 357 -13.49 -22.56 10.80
C GLY A 357 -14.03 -21.12 10.68
N PRO A 358 -15.21 -20.79 11.23
CA PRO A 358 -15.85 -19.49 11.04
C PRO A 358 -14.96 -18.31 11.44
N ALA A 359 -14.23 -18.43 12.56
CA ALA A 359 -13.32 -17.39 13.03
C ALA A 359 -12.18 -17.10 12.02
N LEU A 360 -11.56 -18.16 11.47
CA LEU A 360 -10.50 -18.03 10.46
C LEU A 360 -11.05 -17.51 9.13
N THR A 361 -12.25 -17.93 8.74
CA THR A 361 -12.93 -17.42 7.54
C THR A 361 -13.19 -15.92 7.67
N MET A 362 -13.76 -15.46 8.79
CA MET A 362 -14.00 -14.03 9.03
C MET A 362 -12.70 -13.22 9.09
N ALA A 363 -11.61 -13.79 9.61
CA ALA A 363 -10.30 -13.15 9.63
C ALA A 363 -9.76 -12.83 8.22
N VAL A 364 -10.09 -13.65 7.21
CA VAL A 364 -9.60 -13.45 5.83
C VAL A 364 -10.58 -12.75 4.89
N VAL A 365 -11.84 -12.56 5.29
CA VAL A 365 -12.83 -11.78 4.52
C VAL A 365 -12.31 -10.41 4.04
N PRO A 366 -11.63 -9.58 4.86
CA PRO A 366 -11.12 -8.27 4.43
C PRO A 366 -9.81 -8.32 3.62
N ARG A 367 -9.44 -9.45 3.00
CA ARG A 367 -8.14 -9.62 2.31
C ARG A 367 -7.87 -8.68 1.12
N CYS A 368 -8.90 -8.10 0.51
CA CYS A 368 -8.78 -7.27 -0.71
C CYS A 368 -8.52 -5.79 -0.44
N ILE A 369 -8.52 -5.37 0.83
CA ILE A 369 -8.33 -3.97 1.24
C ILE A 369 -7.02 -3.82 2.03
N THR A 370 -6.49 -2.60 2.15
CA THR A 370 -5.23 -2.36 2.87
C THR A 370 -5.36 -2.66 4.37
N VAL A 371 -4.28 -3.12 5.01
CA VAL A 371 -4.23 -3.45 6.44
C VAL A 371 -4.81 -2.34 7.33
N ALA A 372 -4.50 -1.07 7.00
CA ALA A 372 -5.02 0.09 7.73
C ALA A 372 -6.56 0.08 7.86
N ILE A 373 -7.26 -0.35 6.81
CA ILE A 373 -8.73 -0.40 6.75
C ILE A 373 -9.24 -1.80 7.14
N ALA A 374 -8.47 -2.85 6.85
CA ALA A 374 -8.83 -4.23 7.15
C ALA A 374 -8.92 -4.51 8.65
N LEU A 375 -8.02 -3.95 9.46
CA LEU A 375 -8.00 -4.19 10.91
C LEU A 375 -9.25 -3.64 11.62
N PRO A 376 -9.65 -2.36 11.42
CA PRO A 376 -10.92 -1.87 11.95
C PRO A 376 -12.13 -2.62 11.41
N MET A 377 -12.07 -3.10 10.16
CA MET A 377 -13.15 -3.91 9.59
C MET A 377 -13.23 -5.31 10.23
N ALA A 378 -12.10 -5.93 10.54
CA ALA A 378 -12.05 -7.23 11.22
C ALA A 378 -12.62 -7.15 12.64
N ASP A 379 -12.38 -6.04 13.35
CA ASP A 379 -12.99 -5.74 14.64
C ASP A 379 -14.52 -5.69 14.55
N MET A 380 -15.08 -5.00 13.53
CA MET A 380 -16.53 -5.01 13.27
C MET A 380 -17.10 -6.40 12.95
N LEU A 381 -16.27 -7.31 12.44
CA LEU A 381 -16.61 -8.71 12.15
C LEU A 381 -16.40 -9.64 13.36
N GLY A 382 -15.93 -9.12 14.51
CA GLY A 382 -15.69 -9.90 15.72
C GLY A 382 -14.45 -10.80 15.66
N VAL A 383 -13.46 -10.45 14.83
CA VAL A 383 -12.20 -11.20 14.72
C VAL A 383 -11.32 -10.92 15.94
N ALA A 384 -10.94 -11.98 16.66
CA ALA A 384 -10.15 -11.86 17.89
C ALA A 384 -8.66 -11.56 17.63
N ASP A 385 -8.04 -12.20 16.63
CA ASP A 385 -6.62 -11.98 16.29
C ASP A 385 -6.46 -11.10 15.03
N PRO A 386 -6.08 -9.82 15.17
CA PRO A 386 -5.84 -8.93 14.04
C PRO A 386 -4.61 -9.34 13.20
N SER A 387 -3.70 -10.12 13.76
CA SER A 387 -2.44 -10.50 13.11
C SER A 387 -2.70 -11.39 11.89
N LEU A 388 -3.63 -12.35 12.00
CA LEU A 388 -4.05 -13.20 10.89
C LEU A 388 -4.72 -12.41 9.76
N THR A 389 -5.60 -11.46 10.10
CA THR A 389 -6.22 -10.59 9.09
C THR A 389 -5.17 -9.82 8.30
N ALA A 390 -4.25 -9.17 8.99
CA ALA A 390 -3.23 -8.38 8.33
C ALA A 390 -2.28 -9.27 7.50
N ALA A 391 -1.97 -10.48 7.97
CA ALA A 391 -1.22 -11.46 7.20
C ALA A 391 -1.92 -11.82 5.89
N ALA A 392 -3.20 -12.16 5.95
CA ALA A 392 -4.01 -12.51 4.78
C ALA A 392 -4.07 -11.37 3.75
N VAL A 393 -4.21 -10.13 4.24
CA VAL A 393 -4.15 -8.93 3.40
C VAL A 393 -2.79 -8.80 2.71
N VAL A 394 -1.69 -8.78 3.47
CA VAL A 394 -0.35 -8.61 2.87
C VAL A 394 -0.06 -9.72 1.87
N LEU A 395 -0.35 -10.98 2.22
CA LEU A 395 -0.13 -12.11 1.33
C LEU A 395 -0.94 -11.97 0.04
N THR A 396 -2.21 -11.53 0.13
CA THR A 396 -3.02 -11.22 -1.06
C THR A 396 -2.37 -10.13 -1.92
N GLY A 397 -1.85 -9.08 -1.29
CA GLY A 397 -1.12 -8.01 -1.98
C GLY A 397 0.17 -8.49 -2.63
N LEU A 398 0.94 -9.37 -1.99
CA LEU A 398 2.18 -9.95 -2.54
C LEU A 398 1.89 -10.89 -3.71
N ILE A 399 0.82 -11.68 -3.61
CA ILE A 399 0.31 -12.49 -4.73
C ILE A 399 0.00 -11.56 -5.91
N GLY A 400 -0.74 -10.47 -5.68
CA GLY A 400 -1.03 -9.50 -6.73
C GLY A 400 0.20 -8.77 -7.27
N ALA A 401 1.18 -8.46 -6.42
CA ALA A 401 2.43 -7.85 -6.84
C ALA A 401 3.23 -8.74 -7.81
N ASN A 402 3.23 -10.06 -7.57
CA ASN A 402 4.01 -11.01 -8.36
C ASN A 402 3.25 -11.50 -9.61
N PHE A 403 1.93 -11.70 -9.51
CA PHE A 403 1.14 -12.35 -10.57
C PHE A 403 0.15 -11.41 -11.25
N GLY A 404 -0.02 -10.17 -10.76
CA GLY A 404 -1.07 -9.24 -11.20
C GLY A 404 -1.03 -8.91 -12.68
N GLN A 405 0.11 -8.46 -13.20
CA GLN A 405 0.22 -8.12 -14.62
C GLN A 405 -0.09 -9.32 -15.53
N LYS A 406 0.46 -10.50 -15.19
CA LYS A 406 0.19 -11.74 -15.93
C LYS A 406 -1.31 -12.05 -15.94
N MET A 407 -1.99 -11.86 -14.80
CA MET A 407 -3.43 -12.08 -14.71
C MET A 407 -4.22 -11.08 -15.56
N LEU A 408 -3.85 -9.79 -15.53
CA LEU A 408 -4.48 -8.76 -16.37
C LEU A 408 -4.30 -9.06 -17.87
N ASP A 409 -3.11 -9.50 -18.28
CA ASP A 409 -2.80 -9.87 -19.66
C ASP A 409 -3.58 -11.12 -20.09
N MET A 410 -3.67 -12.14 -19.23
CA MET A 410 -4.49 -13.34 -19.46
C MET A 410 -5.97 -13.01 -19.63
N CYS A 411 -6.48 -12.05 -18.88
CA CYS A 411 -7.86 -11.56 -19.00
C CYS A 411 -8.06 -10.58 -20.16
N LYS A 412 -7.01 -10.23 -20.92
CA LYS A 412 -7.03 -9.26 -22.03
C LYS A 412 -7.58 -7.90 -21.58
N PHE A 413 -7.13 -7.44 -20.42
CA PHE A 413 -7.44 -6.10 -19.92
C PHE A 413 -6.40 -5.11 -20.48
N ASP A 414 -6.72 -4.48 -21.62
CA ASP A 414 -5.80 -3.59 -22.34
C ASP A 414 -5.89 -2.12 -21.92
N ASP A 415 -6.93 -1.75 -21.16
CA ASP A 415 -7.20 -0.37 -20.79
C ASP A 415 -6.67 0.00 -19.38
N PRO A 416 -5.95 1.14 -19.22
CA PRO A 416 -5.41 1.58 -17.94
C PRO A 416 -6.40 1.74 -16.79
N ILE A 417 -7.66 2.10 -17.05
CA ILE A 417 -8.69 2.20 -15.98
C ILE A 417 -9.00 0.81 -15.46
N THR A 418 -9.23 -0.13 -16.38
CA THR A 418 -9.53 -1.53 -16.06
C THR A 418 -8.37 -2.15 -15.29
N ARG A 419 -7.15 -1.99 -15.79
CA ARG A 419 -5.94 -2.52 -15.14
C ARG A 419 -5.74 -1.91 -13.75
N GLY A 420 -5.82 -0.59 -13.63
CA GLY A 420 -5.63 0.09 -12.36
C GLY A 420 -6.68 -0.27 -11.29
N ILE A 421 -7.96 -0.26 -11.66
CA ILE A 421 -9.04 -0.62 -10.74
C ILE A 421 -8.97 -2.11 -10.36
N ALA A 422 -8.71 -3.02 -11.32
CA ALA A 422 -8.59 -4.45 -11.05
C ALA A 422 -7.40 -4.77 -10.14
N THR A 423 -6.24 -4.14 -10.35
CA THR A 423 -5.08 -4.31 -9.48
C THR A 423 -5.35 -3.84 -8.07
N ALA A 424 -5.81 -2.59 -7.90
CA ALA A 424 -6.06 -2.04 -6.58
C ALA A 424 -7.24 -2.71 -5.85
N GLY A 425 -8.31 -3.05 -6.56
CA GLY A 425 -9.49 -3.72 -5.98
C GLY A 425 -9.25 -5.16 -5.56
N SER A 426 -8.24 -5.84 -6.14
CA SER A 426 -7.91 -7.23 -5.78
C SER A 426 -6.70 -7.36 -4.86
N SER A 427 -5.72 -6.45 -4.97
CA SER A 427 -4.40 -6.56 -4.30
C SER A 427 -3.89 -5.24 -3.71
N HIS A 428 -4.77 -4.26 -3.58
CA HIS A 428 -4.56 -3.01 -2.85
C HIS A 428 -3.22 -2.32 -3.19
N GLY A 429 -2.56 -1.72 -2.19
CA GLY A 429 -1.36 -0.92 -2.40
C GLY A 429 -0.13 -1.70 -2.84
N LEU A 430 -0.01 -2.99 -2.51
CA LEU A 430 1.14 -3.79 -2.90
C LEU A 430 1.10 -4.12 -4.39
N GLY A 431 -0.07 -4.54 -4.90
CA GLY A 431 -0.26 -4.70 -6.34
C GLY A 431 -0.09 -3.40 -7.11
N THR A 432 -0.61 -2.29 -6.55
CA THR A 432 -0.44 -0.94 -7.13
C THR A 432 1.02 -0.56 -7.26
N ALA A 433 1.83 -0.80 -6.22
CA ALA A 433 3.26 -0.51 -6.24
C ALA A 433 4.01 -1.36 -7.29
N ALA A 434 3.57 -2.59 -7.53
CA ALA A 434 4.21 -3.50 -8.48
C ALA A 434 3.91 -3.18 -9.95
N ILE A 435 2.69 -2.69 -10.25
CA ILE A 435 2.32 -2.30 -11.62
C ILE A 435 2.88 -0.91 -12.00
N ALA A 436 3.10 -0.04 -10.99
CA ALA A 436 3.57 1.34 -11.13
C ALA A 436 4.74 1.56 -12.10
N PRO A 437 5.85 0.79 -12.04
CA PRO A 437 7.03 1.08 -12.85
C PRO A 437 6.85 0.75 -14.33
N LYS A 438 5.91 -0.14 -14.66
CA LYS A 438 5.68 -0.64 -16.02
C LYS A 438 4.50 0.04 -16.69
N GLU A 439 3.48 0.42 -15.91
CA GLU A 439 2.24 1.03 -16.40
C GLU A 439 1.83 2.21 -15.50
N PRO A 440 2.64 3.29 -15.47
CA PRO A 440 2.43 4.41 -14.55
C PRO A 440 1.10 5.15 -14.79
N GLU A 441 0.51 5.05 -15.99
CA GLU A 441 -0.80 5.60 -16.33
C GLU A 441 -1.98 4.97 -15.58
N THR A 442 -1.77 3.79 -14.97
CA THR A 442 -2.78 3.12 -14.15
C THR A 442 -2.89 3.73 -12.74
N LEU A 443 -1.84 4.41 -12.28
CA LEU A 443 -1.69 4.86 -10.89
C LEU A 443 -2.81 5.75 -10.37
N PRO A 444 -3.33 6.72 -11.15
CA PRO A 444 -4.46 7.52 -10.69
C PRO A 444 -5.70 6.68 -10.39
N PHE A 445 -5.96 5.65 -11.20
CA PHE A 445 -7.09 4.74 -11.00
C PHE A 445 -6.85 3.79 -9.83
N CYS A 446 -5.62 3.29 -9.66
CA CYS A 446 -5.24 2.48 -8.51
C CYS A 446 -5.47 3.22 -7.18
N ALA A 447 -5.00 4.47 -7.10
CA ALA A 447 -5.10 5.27 -5.88
C ALA A 447 -6.57 5.51 -5.46
N ILE A 448 -7.44 5.89 -6.41
CA ILE A 448 -8.87 6.06 -6.15
C ILE A 448 -9.51 4.73 -5.77
N ALA A 449 -9.28 3.68 -6.57
CA ALA A 449 -9.90 2.38 -6.36
C ALA A 449 -9.50 1.77 -5.01
N GLN A 450 -8.24 1.89 -4.59
CA GLN A 450 -7.77 1.43 -3.29
C GLN A 450 -8.55 2.08 -2.13
N ALA A 451 -8.65 3.41 -2.14
CA ALA A 451 -9.38 4.14 -1.10
C ALA A 451 -10.86 3.75 -1.09
N LEU A 452 -11.51 3.78 -2.25
CA LEU A 452 -12.94 3.48 -2.37
C LEU A 452 -13.30 2.02 -2.09
N THR A 453 -12.42 1.06 -2.40
CA THR A 453 -12.66 -0.36 -2.11
C THR A 453 -12.63 -0.60 -0.60
N GLY A 454 -11.64 0.00 0.10
CA GLY A 454 -11.60 0.02 1.56
C GLY A 454 -12.89 0.53 2.18
N ILE A 455 -13.31 1.71 1.73
CA ILE A 455 -14.58 2.32 2.12
C ILE A 455 -15.75 1.39 1.87
N ALA A 456 -15.92 0.92 0.63
CA ALA A 456 -17.10 0.18 0.21
C ALA A 456 -17.22 -1.10 1.03
N CYS A 457 -16.11 -1.81 1.26
CA CYS A 457 -16.07 -2.97 2.14
C CYS A 457 -16.45 -2.62 3.58
N SER A 458 -15.89 -1.55 4.16
CA SER A 458 -16.22 -1.12 5.53
C SER A 458 -17.68 -0.69 5.67
N CYS A 459 -18.23 0.06 4.71
CA CYS A 459 -19.63 0.47 4.70
C CYS A 459 -20.57 -0.73 4.56
N LEU A 460 -20.24 -1.69 3.69
CA LEU A 460 -21.01 -2.93 3.56
C LEU A 460 -21.03 -3.70 4.88
N VAL A 461 -19.87 -3.89 5.51
CA VAL A 461 -19.76 -4.57 6.81
C VAL A 461 -20.41 -3.78 7.95
N ALA A 462 -20.51 -2.46 7.88
CA ALA A 462 -21.22 -1.69 8.90
C ALA A 462 -22.71 -2.07 8.98
N VAL A 463 -23.31 -2.44 7.85
CA VAL A 463 -24.71 -2.86 7.78
C VAL A 463 -24.90 -4.20 8.50
N PRO A 464 -25.73 -4.27 9.56
CA PRO A 464 -25.92 -5.51 10.33
C PRO A 464 -26.36 -6.70 9.49
N ALA A 465 -27.25 -6.48 8.51
CA ALA A 465 -27.73 -7.53 7.61
C ALA A 465 -26.59 -8.19 6.80
N VAL A 466 -25.61 -7.40 6.35
CA VAL A 466 -24.44 -7.92 5.62
C VAL A 466 -23.55 -8.73 6.55
N ARG A 467 -23.31 -8.28 7.80
CA ARG A 467 -22.54 -9.05 8.78
C ARG A 467 -23.18 -10.39 9.10
N ILE A 468 -24.49 -10.39 9.34
CA ILE A 468 -25.25 -11.61 9.60
C ILE A 468 -25.15 -12.56 8.40
N ALA A 469 -25.29 -12.03 7.18
CA ALA A 469 -25.15 -12.85 5.98
C ALA A 469 -23.74 -13.44 5.81
N LEU A 470 -22.68 -12.65 6.06
CA LEU A 470 -21.29 -13.15 6.01
C LEU A 470 -21.04 -14.23 7.07
N LEU A 471 -21.52 -14.03 8.30
CA LEU A 471 -21.41 -15.02 9.38
C LEU A 471 -22.19 -16.30 9.07
N ALA A 472 -23.39 -16.18 8.49
CA ALA A 472 -24.19 -17.32 8.06
C ALA A 472 -23.56 -18.10 6.90
N ILE A 473 -22.81 -17.41 6.02
CA ILE A 473 -22.04 -18.06 4.97
C ILE A 473 -20.76 -18.68 5.52
N ALA A 474 -20.15 -18.11 6.56
CA ALA A 474 -18.92 -18.63 7.16
C ALA A 474 -19.15 -19.80 8.14
N SER A 475 -20.37 -19.94 8.66
CA SER A 475 -20.83 -21.04 9.52
C SER A 475 -21.33 -22.20 8.67
#